data_AF-A0A931JXU1-F1
#
_entry.id   AF-A0A931JXU1-F1
#
_cell.length_a   1.000
_cell.length_b   1.000
_cell.length_c   1.000
_cell.angle_alpha   90.00
_cell.angle_beta   90.00
_cell.angle_gamma   90.00
#
_symmetry.space_group_name_H-M   'P 1'
#
loop_
_entity.id
_entity.type
_entity.pdbx_description
1 polymer ?
#
loop_
_entity_poly.entity_id
_entity_poly.type
_entity_poly.pdbx_seq_one_letter_code
_entity_poly.pdbx_strand_id
1 'polypeptide(L)'
;MDDLPSFRPLGLLGACLFPGLGHILNGEVRRGVYIASGILGLFLSGLLVGGIDTIDSKEDRPWFLGQALVGPLTFAVDFVHQHHFKVLDPQTKQLRSAYPGEGRGPNGVAVSPSTPPNIKSIGKMNELGTLFSTVAGMINVIVIIDAGWPTRRQQQGKA
;
A
#
# COMPACT_ATOMS: atom_id res chain seq x y z
N MET A 1 -39.12 11.89 9.02
CA MET A 1 -37.76 12.19 9.52
C MET A 1 -36.89 10.99 9.18
N ASP A 2 -36.81 10.61 7.91
CA ASP A 2 -36.41 9.23 7.51
C ASP A 2 -35.34 9.23 6.40
N ASP A 3 -34.44 10.21 6.44
CA ASP A 3 -33.46 10.46 5.38
C ASP A 3 -32.02 10.23 5.83
N LEU A 4 -31.78 9.31 6.76
CA LEU A 4 -30.42 8.92 7.13
C LEU A 4 -29.81 8.03 6.03
N PRO A 5 -28.55 8.24 5.63
CA PRO A 5 -27.90 7.40 4.63
C PRO A 5 -27.92 5.94 5.06
N SER A 6 -28.40 5.05 4.19
CA SER A 6 -28.44 3.61 4.47
C SER A 6 -27.01 3.09 4.59
N PHE A 7 -26.59 2.77 5.82
CA PHE A 7 -25.28 2.18 6.07
C PHE A 7 -25.16 0.81 5.38
N ARG A 8 -24.10 0.60 4.60
CA ARG A 8 -23.82 -0.65 3.87
C ARG A 8 -22.53 -1.29 4.40
N PRO A 9 -22.61 -2.13 5.44
CA PRO A 9 -21.43 -2.72 6.06
C PRO A 9 -20.63 -3.61 5.10
N LEU A 10 -21.31 -4.33 4.20
CA LEU A 10 -20.65 -5.16 3.19
C LEU A 10 -19.84 -4.33 2.19
N GLY A 11 -20.34 -3.16 1.78
CA GLY A 11 -19.61 -2.25 0.90
C GLY A 11 -18.35 -1.71 1.58
N LEU A 12 -18.46 -1.30 2.85
CA LEU A 12 -17.32 -0.84 3.65
C LEU A 12 -16.26 -1.93 3.79
N LEU A 13 -16.64 -3.13 4.23
CA LEU A 13 -15.72 -4.26 4.40
C LEU A 13 -15.07 -4.67 3.08
N GLY A 14 -15.85 -4.68 1.99
CA GLY A 14 -15.33 -4.94 0.65
C GLY A 14 -14.24 -3.95 0.26
N ALA A 15 -14.48 -2.65 0.47
CA ALA A 15 -13.49 -1.62 0.15
C ALA A 15 -12.23 -1.69 1.03
N CYS A 16 -12.33 -2.16 2.28
CA CYS A 16 -11.17 -2.43 3.13
C CYS A 16 -10.32 -3.62 2.64
N LEU A 17 -10.97 -4.64 2.07
CA LEU A 17 -10.28 -5.84 1.56
C LEU A 17 -9.60 -5.60 0.22
N PHE A 18 -10.20 -4.80 -0.64
CA PHE A 18 -9.64 -4.51 -1.96
C PHE A 18 -10.16 -3.18 -2.51
N PRO A 19 -9.30 -2.30 -3.03
CA PRO A 19 -9.74 -1.03 -3.61
C PRO A 19 -10.82 -1.23 -4.68
N GLY A 20 -11.96 -0.56 -4.52
CA GLY A 20 -13.09 -0.63 -5.45
C GLY A 20 -14.04 -1.83 -5.29
N LEU A 21 -13.71 -2.84 -4.47
CA LEU A 21 -14.58 -4.00 -4.25
C LEU A 21 -15.90 -3.61 -3.55
N GLY A 22 -15.86 -2.65 -2.63
CA GLY A 22 -17.07 -2.14 -1.97
C GLY A 22 -18.12 -1.59 -2.93
N HIS A 23 -17.68 -0.85 -3.95
CA HIS A 23 -18.55 -0.32 -5.00
C HIS A 23 -19.10 -1.41 -5.91
N ILE A 24 -18.30 -2.45 -6.21
CA ILE A 24 -18.76 -3.63 -6.95
C ILE A 24 -19.88 -4.35 -6.19
N LEU A 25 -19.70 -4.59 -4.88
CA LEU A 25 -20.71 -5.24 -4.02
C LEU A 25 -22.00 -4.40 -3.91
N ASN A 26 -21.87 -3.07 -3.99
CA ASN A 26 -23.02 -2.16 -4.04
C ASN A 26 -23.75 -2.14 -5.41
N GLY A 27 -23.23 -2.86 -6.41
CA GLY A 27 -23.76 -2.97 -7.78
C GLY A 27 -23.16 -1.99 -8.79
N GLU A 28 -22.12 -1.23 -8.41
CA GLU A 28 -21.52 -0.16 -9.21
C GLU A 28 -20.20 -0.59 -9.84
N VAL A 29 -20.26 -1.62 -10.70
CA VAL A 29 -19.06 -2.28 -11.25
C VAL A 29 -18.12 -1.31 -11.95
N ARG A 30 -18.64 -0.42 -12.81
CA ARG A 30 -17.81 0.56 -13.55
C ARG A 30 -17.04 1.48 -12.61
N ARG A 31 -17.71 1.96 -11.55
CA ARG A 31 -17.10 2.85 -10.56
C ARG A 31 -16.05 2.12 -9.74
N GLY A 32 -16.36 0.90 -9.30
CA GLY A 32 -15.41 0.05 -8.59
C GLY A 32 -14.16 -0.24 -9.42
N VAL A 33 -14.30 -0.49 -10.73
CA VAL A 33 -13.16 -0.68 -11.64
C VAL A 33 -12.31 0.58 -11.78
N TYR A 34 -12.91 1.76 -11.96
CA TYR A 34 -12.14 3.00 -12.04
C TYR A 34 -11.38 3.29 -10.74
N ILE A 35 -12.03 3.10 -9.59
CA ILE A 35 -11.41 3.23 -8.27
C ILE A 35 -10.24 2.26 -8.13
N ALA A 36 -10.45 0.99 -8.44
CA ALA A 36 -9.41 -0.03 -8.38
C ALA A 36 -8.22 0.35 -9.27
N SER A 37 -8.47 0.75 -10.52
CA SER A 37 -7.40 1.15 -11.45
C SER A 37 -6.61 2.37 -10.97
N GLY A 38 -7.27 3.36 -10.37
CA GLY A 38 -6.61 4.57 -9.87
C GLY A 38 -5.74 4.28 -8.64
N ILE A 39 -6.31 3.59 -7.65
CA ILE A 39 -5.61 3.30 -6.39
C ILE A 39 -4.50 2.28 -6.61
N LEU A 40 -4.78 1.17 -7.30
CA LEU A 40 -3.75 0.17 -7.60
C LEU A 40 -2.72 0.72 -8.56
N GLY A 41 -3.12 1.52 -9.55
CA GLY A 41 -2.19 2.19 -10.46
C GLY A 41 -1.22 3.10 -9.70
N LEU A 42 -1.73 3.92 -8.78
CA LEU A 42 -0.90 4.81 -7.97
C LEU A 42 0.01 4.04 -7.00
N PHE A 43 -0.53 3.02 -6.32
CA PHE A 43 0.22 2.17 -5.38
C PHE A 43 1.33 1.38 -6.09
N LEU A 44 1.00 0.72 -7.19
CA LEU A 44 1.97 -0.03 -8.00
C LEU A 44 3.01 0.90 -8.62
N SER A 45 2.62 2.10 -9.05
CA SER A 45 3.58 3.11 -9.52
C SER A 45 4.55 3.51 -8.40
N GLY A 46 4.07 3.64 -7.16
CA GLY A 46 4.93 3.87 -5.99
C GLY A 46 5.97 2.77 -5.81
N LEU A 47 5.54 1.50 -5.89
CA LEU A 47 6.40 0.32 -5.84
C LEU A 47 7.38 0.24 -7.01
N LEU A 48 6.97 0.61 -8.21
CA LEU A 48 7.82 0.61 -9.41
C LEU A 48 8.89 1.70 -9.34
N VAL A 49 8.55 2.87 -8.79
CA VAL A 49 9.46 4.01 -8.66
C VAL A 49 10.42 3.79 -7.49
N GLY A 50 9.90 3.55 -6.28
CA GLY A 50 10.71 3.47 -5.06
C GLY A 50 11.28 2.08 -4.74
N GLY A 51 10.76 1.04 -5.39
CA GLY A 51 11.11 -0.35 -5.09
C GLY A 51 10.31 -0.91 -3.91
N ILE A 52 10.66 -2.12 -3.49
CA ILE A 52 9.95 -2.81 -2.41
C ILE A 52 10.24 -2.22 -1.02
N ASP A 53 11.37 -1.53 -0.86
CA ASP A 53 11.81 -0.86 0.38
C ASP A 53 10.86 0.28 0.80
N THR A 54 10.06 0.78 -0.14
CA THR A 54 9.04 1.79 0.08
C THR A 54 7.93 1.38 1.06
N ILE A 55 7.71 0.07 1.22
CA ILE A 55 6.71 -0.47 2.14
C ILE A 55 7.44 -1.15 3.30
N ASP A 56 7.55 -0.47 4.44
CA ASP A 56 8.25 -0.99 5.62
C ASP A 56 7.51 -0.69 6.93
N SER A 57 6.98 -1.73 7.56
CA SER A 57 6.26 -1.63 8.84
C SER A 57 7.18 -1.49 10.08
N LYS A 58 8.50 -1.62 9.94
CA LYS A 58 9.47 -1.57 11.04
C LYS A 58 10.27 -0.29 11.05
N GLU A 59 10.73 0.15 9.89
CA GLU A 59 11.54 1.37 9.75
C GLU A 59 10.64 2.60 9.56
N ASP A 60 9.57 2.50 8.75
CA ASP A 60 8.74 3.63 8.31
C ASP A 60 7.28 3.55 8.83
N ARG A 61 7.10 3.19 10.11
CA ARG A 61 5.77 2.96 10.72
C ARG A 61 4.71 4.03 10.43
N PRO A 62 5.00 5.35 10.57
CA PRO A 62 3.98 6.38 10.29
C PRO A 62 3.52 6.36 8.83
N TRP A 63 4.44 6.12 7.89
CA TRP A 63 4.13 6.02 6.46
C TRP A 63 3.36 4.74 6.15
N PHE A 64 3.78 3.62 6.76
CA PHE A 64 3.12 2.33 6.61
C PHE A 64 1.65 2.39 7.04
N LEU A 65 1.31 3.16 8.07
CA LEU A 65 -0.09 3.35 8.49
C LEU A 65 -0.95 3.91 7.36
N GLY A 66 -0.43 4.87 6.60
CA GLY A 66 -1.13 5.42 5.44
C GLY A 66 -1.25 4.42 4.30
N GLN A 67 -0.19 3.66 4.03
CA GLN A 67 -0.16 2.64 2.97
C GLN A 67 -1.04 1.42 3.28
N ALA A 68 -1.16 1.04 4.55
CA ALA A 68 -1.96 -0.10 5.01
C ALA A 68 -3.44 0.05 4.65
N LEU A 69 -3.90 1.28 4.42
CA LEU A 69 -5.27 1.59 4.02
C LEU A 69 -5.59 1.16 2.59
N VAL A 70 -4.60 0.83 1.76
CA VAL A 70 -4.84 0.15 0.46
C VAL A 70 -5.38 -1.26 0.66
N GLY A 71 -5.13 -1.88 1.82
CA GLY A 71 -5.68 -3.17 2.24
C GLY A 71 -4.62 -4.27 2.40
N PRO A 72 -5.04 -5.55 2.43
CA PRO A 72 -4.18 -6.72 2.58
C PRO A 72 -2.98 -6.77 1.62
N LEU A 73 -3.09 -6.17 0.43
CA LEU A 73 -2.01 -6.08 -0.54
C LEU A 73 -0.74 -5.43 0.05
N THR A 74 -0.89 -4.35 0.83
CA THR A 74 0.25 -3.66 1.46
C THR A 74 0.97 -4.57 2.45
N PHE A 75 0.21 -5.35 3.23
CA PHE A 75 0.78 -6.31 4.18
C PHE A 75 1.49 -7.47 3.47
N ALA A 76 0.99 -7.91 2.32
CA ALA A 76 1.65 -8.92 1.50
C ALA A 76 3.01 -8.40 0.99
N VAL A 77 3.07 -7.14 0.54
CA VAL A 77 4.34 -6.51 0.12
C VAL A 77 5.30 -6.37 1.29
N ASP A 78 4.85 -5.88 2.46
CA ASP A 78 5.68 -5.79 3.67
C ASP A 78 6.20 -7.17 4.07
N PHE A 79 5.35 -8.20 4.07
CA PHE A 79 5.78 -9.56 4.38
C PHE A 79 6.92 -10.03 3.48
N VAL A 80 6.80 -9.79 2.17
CA VAL A 80 7.86 -10.12 1.20
C VAL A 80 9.12 -9.29 1.48
N HIS A 81 8.98 -7.98 1.72
CA HIS A 81 10.09 -7.09 2.03
C HIS A 81 10.90 -7.58 3.25
N GLN A 82 10.20 -7.82 4.37
CA GLN A 82 10.82 -8.21 5.64
C GLN A 82 11.55 -9.58 5.55
N HIS A 83 11.03 -10.54 4.77
CA HIS A 83 11.60 -11.89 4.69
C HIS A 83 12.68 -12.02 3.60
N HIS A 84 12.48 -11.42 2.43
CA HIS A 84 13.30 -11.70 1.24
C HIS A 84 14.35 -10.62 0.92
N PHE A 85 14.14 -9.38 1.36
CA PHE A 85 14.97 -8.26 0.91
C PHE A 85 15.78 -7.59 2.02
N LYS A 86 15.34 -7.69 3.29
CA LYS A 86 16.11 -7.17 4.42
C LYS A 86 17.39 -7.94 4.68
N VAL A 87 18.34 -7.28 5.33
CA VAL A 87 19.64 -7.85 5.66
C VAL A 87 19.76 -7.99 7.17
N LEU A 88 20.29 -9.14 7.62
CA LEU A 88 20.58 -9.37 9.02
C LEU A 88 21.92 -8.72 9.39
N ASP A 89 21.89 -7.80 10.35
CA ASP A 89 23.10 -7.18 10.88
C ASP A 89 23.94 -8.19 11.69
N PRO A 90 25.23 -8.39 11.38
CA PRO A 90 26.09 -9.34 12.10
C PRO A 90 26.26 -9.03 13.58
N GLN A 91 26.21 -7.75 13.97
CA GLN A 91 26.50 -7.29 15.33
C GLN A 91 25.23 -7.27 16.18
N THR A 92 24.16 -6.67 15.65
CA THR A 92 22.92 -6.47 16.42
C THR A 92 21.91 -7.61 16.24
N LYS A 93 22.11 -8.46 15.22
CA LYS A 93 21.15 -9.51 14.81
C LYS A 93 19.75 -8.98 14.50
N GLN A 94 19.65 -7.71 14.12
CA GLN A 94 18.39 -7.08 13.69
C GLN A 94 18.30 -7.06 12.17
N LEU A 95 17.07 -7.21 11.65
CA LEU A 95 16.78 -7.04 10.23
C LEU A 95 16.69 -5.54 9.91
N ARG A 96 17.49 -5.09 8.94
CA ARG A 96 17.52 -3.71 8.47
C ARG A 96 17.74 -3.64 6.96
N SER A 97 17.47 -2.49 6.37
CA SER A 97 17.89 -2.21 5.00
C SER A 97 19.43 -2.11 4.90
N ALA A 98 19.97 -2.53 3.75
CA ALA A 98 21.42 -2.60 3.51
C ALA A 98 22.03 -1.19 3.42
N TYR A 99 23.21 -0.97 4.03
CA TYR A 99 23.94 0.28 3.84
C TYR A 99 24.59 0.36 2.45
N PRO A 100 25.03 1.55 2.02
CA PRO A 100 25.78 1.68 0.77
C PRO A 100 27.02 0.77 0.75
N GLY A 101 27.21 0.04 -0.34
CA GLY A 101 28.27 -0.97 -0.49
C GLY A 101 28.01 -2.31 0.21
N GLU A 102 26.94 -2.43 0.99
CA GLU A 102 26.49 -3.71 1.57
C GLU A 102 25.45 -4.40 0.68
N GLY A 103 25.26 -5.70 0.88
CA GLY A 103 24.26 -6.50 0.18
C GLY A 103 23.82 -7.69 1.01
N ARG A 104 22.79 -8.39 0.54
CA ARG A 104 22.28 -9.61 1.18
C ARG A 104 23.13 -10.80 0.75
N GLY A 105 23.88 -11.38 1.69
CA GLY A 105 24.59 -12.65 1.43
C GLY A 105 23.62 -13.83 1.29
N PRO A 106 24.09 -15.01 0.84
CA PRO A 106 23.27 -16.22 0.70
C PRO A 106 22.53 -16.62 1.98
N ASN A 107 23.13 -16.32 3.14
CA ASN A 107 22.59 -16.62 4.46
C ASN A 107 21.71 -15.49 5.02
N GLY A 108 21.40 -14.46 4.23
CA GLY A 108 20.64 -13.27 4.65
C GLY A 108 21.43 -12.24 5.46
N VAL A 109 22.69 -12.52 5.80
CA VAL A 109 23.57 -11.64 6.58
C VAL A 109 24.19 -10.54 5.70
N ALA A 110 24.44 -9.37 6.29
CA ALA A 110 25.10 -8.26 5.60
C ALA A 110 26.51 -8.64 5.16
N VAL A 111 26.79 -8.43 3.87
CA VAL A 111 28.13 -8.61 3.30
C VAL A 111 28.60 -7.31 2.63
N SER A 112 29.87 -6.96 2.85
CA SER A 112 30.55 -5.83 2.23
C SER A 112 31.96 -6.26 1.79
N PRO A 113 32.38 -6.00 0.54
CA PRO A 113 31.63 -5.30 -0.51
C PRO A 113 30.55 -6.19 -1.15
N SER A 114 29.42 -5.59 -1.54
CA SER A 114 28.39 -6.26 -2.34
C SER A 114 28.61 -6.08 -3.84
N THR A 115 28.21 -7.09 -4.62
CA THR A 115 28.20 -7.06 -6.08
C THR A 115 26.82 -7.45 -6.59
N PRO A 116 26.06 -6.54 -7.23
CA PRO A 116 26.38 -5.13 -7.45
C PRO A 116 26.37 -4.30 -6.14
N PRO A 117 27.18 -3.22 -6.06
CA PRO A 117 27.22 -2.38 -4.87
C PRO A 117 25.91 -1.60 -4.70
N ASN A 118 25.38 -1.61 -3.48
CA ASN A 118 24.22 -0.78 -3.13
C ASN A 118 24.63 0.70 -3.09
N ILE A 119 23.93 1.56 -3.84
CA ILE A 119 24.19 3.01 -3.89
C ILE A 119 22.84 3.72 -3.75
N LYS A 120 22.80 4.77 -2.93
CA LYS A 120 21.57 5.57 -2.79
C LYS A 120 21.34 6.41 -4.05
N SER A 121 20.10 6.40 -4.53
CA SER A 121 19.68 7.27 -5.63
C SER A 121 19.72 8.75 -5.21
N ILE A 122 20.32 9.60 -6.05
CA ILE A 122 20.33 11.07 -5.87
C ILE A 122 18.89 11.63 -5.85
N GLY A 123 17.99 11.01 -6.62
CA GLY A 123 16.59 11.44 -6.74
C GLY A 123 15.70 11.05 -5.56
N LYS A 124 16.23 10.44 -4.50
CA LYS A 124 15.45 9.99 -3.32
C LYS A 124 14.23 9.14 -3.73
N MET A 125 14.44 8.20 -4.65
CA MET A 125 13.36 7.44 -5.28
C MET A 125 12.46 6.71 -4.26
N ASN A 126 13.04 6.22 -3.16
CA ASN A 126 12.28 5.61 -2.08
C ASN A 126 11.27 6.57 -1.45
N GLU A 127 11.66 7.83 -1.21
CA GLU A 127 10.75 8.86 -0.65
C GLU A 127 9.59 9.13 -1.60
N LEU A 128 9.84 9.20 -2.92
CA LEU A 128 8.79 9.38 -3.92
C LEU A 128 7.84 8.19 -3.97
N GLY A 129 8.36 6.96 -3.94
CA GLY A 129 7.55 5.75 -3.86
C GLY A 129 6.66 5.72 -2.61
N THR A 130 7.23 6.11 -1.46
CA THR A 130 6.52 6.17 -0.17
C THR A 130 5.38 7.16 -0.23
N LEU A 131 5.61 8.33 -0.83
CA LEU A 131 4.56 9.33 -1.04
C LEU A 131 3.42 8.80 -1.92
N PHE A 132 3.72 8.17 -3.06
CA PHE A 132 2.71 7.65 -3.98
C PHE A 132 1.84 6.57 -3.30
N SER A 133 2.49 5.63 -2.62
CA SER A 133 1.81 4.53 -1.92
C SER A 133 0.96 5.03 -0.75
N THR A 134 1.44 6.04 -0.03
CA THR A 134 0.71 6.67 1.08
C THR A 134 -0.52 7.43 0.57
N VAL A 135 -0.36 8.22 -0.49
CA VAL A 135 -1.48 8.96 -1.10
C VAL A 135 -2.52 7.97 -1.64
N ALA A 136 -2.12 6.85 -2.25
CA ALA A 136 -3.04 5.80 -2.66
C ALA A 136 -3.89 5.27 -1.49
N GLY A 137 -3.26 5.00 -0.35
CA GLY A 137 -3.97 4.56 0.86
C GLY A 137 -4.90 5.63 1.44
N MET A 138 -4.48 6.89 1.48
CA MET A 138 -5.32 8.00 1.93
C MET A 138 -6.54 8.21 1.03
N ILE A 139 -6.39 8.07 -0.29
CA ILE A 139 -7.51 8.09 -1.23
C ILE A 139 -8.44 6.89 -0.99
N ASN A 140 -7.89 5.71 -0.68
CA ASN A 140 -8.70 4.53 -0.38
C ASN A 140 -9.57 4.71 0.88
N VAL A 141 -9.14 5.51 1.88
CA VAL A 141 -9.98 5.84 3.04
C VAL A 141 -11.28 6.52 2.62
N ILE A 142 -11.18 7.50 1.71
CA ILE A 142 -12.35 8.23 1.20
C ILE A 142 -13.29 7.26 0.49
N VAL A 143 -12.73 6.34 -0.30
CA VAL A 143 -13.47 5.30 -1.01
C VAL A 143 -14.15 4.31 -0.04
N ILE A 144 -13.47 3.90 1.03
CA ILE A 144 -14.02 3.01 2.06
C ILE A 144 -15.23 3.66 2.73
N ILE A 145 -15.12 4.94 3.10
CA ILE A 145 -16.22 5.70 3.70
C ILE A 145 -17.37 5.84 2.71
N ASP A 146 -17.09 6.20 1.46
CA ASP A 146 -18.12 6.33 0.41
C ASP A 146 -18.82 5.00 0.10
N ALA A 147 -18.11 3.86 0.17
CA ALA A 147 -18.72 2.53 0.00
C ALA A 147 -19.64 2.15 1.16
N GLY A 148 -19.34 2.61 2.38
CA GLY A 148 -20.14 2.40 3.58
C GLY A 148 -21.36 3.31 3.69
N TRP A 149 -21.25 4.55 3.21
CA TRP A 149 -22.33 5.55 3.18
C TRP A 149 -22.51 6.13 1.78
N PRO A 150 -23.12 5.36 0.86
CA PRO A 150 -23.35 5.81 -0.51
C PRO A 150 -24.24 7.08 -0.54
N THR A 151 -23.83 8.08 -1.33
CA THR A 151 -24.52 9.38 -1.42
C THR A 151 -25.84 9.26 -2.19
N ARG A 152 -26.88 9.99 -1.75
CA ARG A 152 -28.27 10.00 -2.29
C ARG A 152 -28.41 10.01 -3.81
N ARG A 153 -27.49 10.67 -4.55
CA ARG A 153 -27.51 10.72 -6.03
C ARG A 153 -27.41 9.33 -6.68
N GLN A 154 -26.85 8.33 -5.98
CA GLN A 154 -26.78 6.93 -6.44
C GLN A 154 -28.11 6.17 -6.31
N GLN A 155 -29.02 6.58 -5.41
CA GLN A 155 -30.29 5.88 -5.22
C GLN A 155 -31.31 6.20 -6.32
N GLN A 156 -31.25 7.41 -6.90
CA GLN A 156 -32.19 7.86 -7.94
C GLN A 156 -31.91 7.27 -9.34
N GLY A 157 -30.71 6.74 -9.60
CA GLY A 157 -30.37 6.07 -10.87
C GLY A 157 -30.80 4.60 -10.96
N LYS A 158 -31.49 4.08 -9.93
CA LYS A 158 -32.05 2.72 -9.87
C LYS A 158 -33.60 2.70 -9.99
N ALA A 159 -34.22 3.83 -10.34
CA ALA A 159 -35.64 3.91 -10.65
C ALA A 159 -35.91 3.58 -12.12
#